data_AF-A0A524GI88-F1
#
_entry.id   AF-A0A524GI88-F1
#
_cell.length_a   1.000
_cell.length_b   1.000
_cell.length_c   1.000
_cell.angle_alpha   90.00
_cell.angle_beta   90.00
_cell.angle_gamma   90.00
#
_symmetry.space_group_name_H-M   'P 1'
#
loop_
_entity.id
_entity.type
_entity.pdbx_description
1 polymer ?
#
loop_
_entity_poly.entity_id
_entity_poly.type
_entity_poly.pdbx_seq_one_letter_code
_entity_poly.pdbx_strand_id
1 'polypeptide(L)'
;SESKKFITESCQKVVHNAMQVVGGIGYTTIFPIERIYRDVRLASIWTGTSEVMSMITAHEWYREFFTQKAANLARDYETDAEDAFAEEEKIYE
;
A
#
# COMPACT_ATOMS: atom_id res chain seq x y z
N SER A 1 3.25 -8.85 -4.56
CA SER A 1 2.99 -7.48 -5.08
C SER A 1 3.12 -6.45 -3.96
N GLU A 2 2.37 -6.66 -2.86
CA GLU A 2 2.30 -5.79 -1.68
C GLU A 2 3.66 -5.49 -1.01
N SER A 3 4.45 -6.52 -0.69
CA SER A 3 5.72 -6.34 0.02
C SER A 3 6.70 -5.45 -0.75
N LYS A 4 6.77 -5.59 -2.09
CA LYS A 4 7.67 -4.79 -2.92
C LYS A 4 7.32 -3.31 -2.85
N LYS A 5 6.03 -2.99 -3.03
CA LYS A 5 5.54 -1.61 -2.96
C LYS A 5 5.84 -1.00 -1.59
N PHE A 6 5.44 -1.72 -0.53
CA PHE A 6 5.60 -1.26 0.85
C PHE A 6 7.06 -1.00 1.24
N ILE A 7 7.95 -1.96 0.97
CA ILE A 7 9.37 -1.85 1.30
C ILE A 7 10.00 -0.68 0.54
N THR A 8 9.70 -0.55 -0.75
CA THR A 8 10.30 0.48 -1.59
C THR A 8 9.89 1.89 -1.14
N GLU A 9 8.60 2.11 -0.88
CA GLU A 9 8.10 3.41 -0.39
C GLU A 9 8.64 3.74 1.00
N SER A 10 8.74 2.74 1.88
CA SER A 10 9.31 2.90 3.21
C SER A 10 10.79 3.27 3.16
N CYS A 11 11.59 2.58 2.34
CA CYS A 11 13.00 2.90 2.15
C CYS A 11 13.17 4.33 1.60
N GLN A 12 12.35 4.75 0.64
CA GLN A 12 12.42 6.12 0.11
C GLN A 12 12.12 7.17 1.19
N LYS A 13 11.11 6.95 2.03
CA LYS A 13 10.79 7.85 3.15
C LYS A 13 11.93 7.92 4.16
N VAL A 14 12.49 6.77 4.54
CA VAL A 14 13.58 6.70 5.52
C VAL A 14 14.81 7.45 5.04
N VAL A 15 15.24 7.22 3.80
CA VAL A 15 16.45 7.87 3.26
C VAL A 15 16.22 9.37 3.04
N HIS A 16 15.03 9.77 2.62
CA HIS A 16 14.65 11.19 2.53
C HIS A 16 14.74 11.89 3.89
N ASN A 17 14.17 11.28 4.94
CA ASN A 17 14.25 11.82 6.30
C ASN A 17 15.70 11.88 6.81
N ALA A 18 16.49 10.85 6.54
CA ALA A 18 17.90 10.83 6.92
C ALA A 18 18.69 11.96 6.24
N MET A 19 18.44 12.22 4.96
CA MET A 19 19.03 13.36 4.24
C MET A 19 18.65 14.70 4.89
N GLN A 20 17.37 14.87 5.24
CA GLN A 20 16.89 16.08 5.88
C GLN A 20 17.54 16.32 7.26
N VAL A 21 17.75 15.27 8.05
CA VAL A 21 18.39 15.35 9.37
C VAL A 21 19.88 15.71 9.26
N VAL A 22 20.59 15.14 8.30
CA VAL A 22 22.03 15.40 8.10
C VAL A 22 22.26 16.79 7.49
N GLY A 23 21.28 17.32 6.75
CA GLY A 23 21.36 18.65 6.14
C GLY A 23 22.38 18.72 5.00
N GLY A 24 22.97 19.90 4.78
CA GLY A 24 23.78 20.18 3.59
C GLY A 24 24.96 19.23 3.38
N ILE A 25 25.61 18.76 4.44
CA ILE A 25 26.74 17.82 4.33
C ILE A 25 26.30 16.45 3.77
N GLY A 26 25.04 16.08 3.95
CA GLY A 26 24.45 14.84 3.43
C GLY A 26 24.36 14.82 1.91
N TYR A 27 24.42 15.97 1.23
CA TYR A 27 24.48 16.06 -0.24
C TYR A 27 25.89 15.92 -0.81
N THR A 28 26.92 15.94 0.05
CA THR A 28 28.32 15.77 -0.35
C THR A 28 28.70 14.29 -0.35
N THR A 29 29.85 13.96 -0.92
CA THR A 29 30.39 12.58 -0.93
C THR A 29 31.05 12.16 0.38
N ILE A 30 30.93 12.96 1.44
CA ILE A 30 31.55 12.70 2.75
C ILE A 30 30.81 11.57 3.47
N PHE A 31 29.47 11.57 3.40
CA PHE A 31 28.61 10.53 3.95
C PHE A 31 27.94 9.77 2.81
N PRO A 32 27.68 8.46 2.92
CA PRO A 32 27.14 7.64 1.83
C PRO A 32 25.64 7.84 1.55
N ILE A 33 25.00 8.82 2.20
CA ILE A 33 23.53 8.98 2.21
C ILE A 33 23.00 9.47 0.86
N GLU A 34 23.77 10.29 0.15
CA GLU A 34 23.50 10.79 -1.20
C GLU A 34 23.51 9.68 -2.26
N ARG A 35 24.37 8.68 -2.07
CA ARG A 35 24.42 7.49 -2.90
C ARG A 35 23.21 6.60 -2.63
N ILE A 36 22.92 6.32 -1.37
CA ILE A 36 21.76 5.51 -0.99
C ILE A 36 20.46 6.16 -1.50
N TYR A 37 20.34 7.49 -1.38
CA TYR A 37 19.17 8.23 -1.88
C TYR A 37 18.95 8.05 -3.38
N ARG A 38 20.02 8.06 -4.18
CA ARG A 38 19.94 7.79 -5.63
C ARG A 38 19.61 6.34 -5.92
N ASP A 39 20.28 5.39 -5.27
CA ASP A 39 20.13 3.96 -5.55
C ASP A 39 18.71 3.48 -5.23
N VAL A 40 18.13 3.92 -4.11
CA VAL A 40 16.78 3.54 -3.67
C VAL A 40 15.68 4.09 -4.61
N ARG A 41 15.97 5.14 -5.40
CA ARG A 41 15.00 5.67 -6.35
C ARG A 41 14.69 4.67 -7.48
N LEU A 42 15.70 3.92 -7.93
CA LEU A 42 15.54 2.91 -8.99
C LEU A 42 14.58 1.78 -8.59
N ALA A 43 14.56 1.40 -7.31
CA ALA A 43 13.70 0.33 -6.79
C ALA A 43 12.21 0.60 -7.01
N SER A 44 11.79 1.87 -7.14
CA SER A 44 10.38 2.22 -7.41
C SER A 44 9.94 1.95 -8.84
N ILE A 45 10.87 1.80 -9.78
CA ILE A 45 10.58 1.63 -11.21
C ILE A 45 10.96 0.22 -11.67
N TRP A 46 12.10 -0.26 -11.21
CA TRP A 46 12.64 -1.55 -11.61
C TRP A 46 11.73 -2.70 -11.16
N THR A 47 11.64 -3.72 -12.01
CA THR A 47 10.79 -4.93 -11.82
C THR A 47 9.31 -4.65 -11.53
N GLY A 48 8.80 -3.53 -12.05
CA GLY A 48 7.39 -3.12 -11.97
C GLY A 48 7.22 -1.92 -11.04
N THR A 49 6.50 -0.90 -11.51
CA THR A 49 6.36 0.36 -10.76
C THR A 49 5.46 0.20 -9.53
N SER A 50 5.51 1.15 -8.60
CA SER A 50 4.60 1.16 -7.43
C SER A 50 3.11 1.16 -7.84
N GLU A 51 2.77 1.81 -8.95
CA GLU A 51 1.42 1.86 -9.52
C GLU A 51 1.01 0.50 -10.07
N VAL A 52 1.90 -0.17 -10.82
CA VAL A 52 1.64 -1.52 -11.34
C VAL A 52 1.45 -2.51 -10.19
N MET A 53 2.27 -2.43 -9.14
CA MET A 53 2.10 -3.28 -7.95
C MET A 53 0.77 -3.01 -7.24
N SER A 54 0.31 -1.76 -7.22
CA SER A 54 -1.00 -1.39 -6.67
C SER A 54 -2.15 -2.00 -7.48
N MET A 55 -2.05 -1.95 -8.81
CA MET A 55 -3.02 -2.55 -9.72
C MET A 55 -3.10 -4.07 -9.53
N ILE A 56 -1.94 -4.75 -9.44
CA ILE A 56 -1.88 -6.19 -9.22
C ILE A 56 -2.52 -6.56 -7.88
N THR A 57 -2.17 -5.83 -6.81
CA THR A 57 -2.74 -6.05 -5.47
C THR A 57 -4.26 -5.90 -5.48
N ALA A 58 -4.78 -4.82 -6.09
CA ALA A 58 -6.22 -4.60 -6.18
C ALA A 58 -6.92 -5.74 -6.96
N HIS A 59 -6.32 -6.17 -8.07
CA HIS A 59 -6.88 -7.25 -8.89
C HIS A 59 -6.86 -8.61 -8.16
N GLU A 60 -5.78 -8.93 -7.45
CA GLU A 60 -5.68 -10.13 -6.59
C GLU A 60 -6.77 -10.11 -5.51
N TRP A 61 -6.93 -8.99 -4.82
CA TRP A 61 -7.95 -8.82 -3.78
C TRP A 61 -9.37 -8.98 -4.33
N TYR A 62 -9.73 -8.32 -5.42
CA TYR A 62 -11.08 -8.44 -6.00
C TYR A 62 -11.40 -9.87 -6.42
N ARG A 63 -10.43 -10.58 -7.00
CA ARG A 63 -10.59 -11.97 -7.42
C ARG A 63 -10.87 -12.88 -6.21
N GLU A 64 -10.12 -12.72 -5.13
CA GLU A 64 -10.35 -13.46 -3.88
C GLU A 64 -11.69 -13.10 -3.25
N PHE A 65 -12.04 -11.80 -3.20
CA PHE A 65 -13.30 -11.31 -2.68
C PHE A 65 -14.50 -11.94 -3.41
N PHE A 66 -14.52 -11.93 -4.74
CA PHE A 66 -15.61 -12.54 -5.51
C PHE A 66 -15.69 -14.06 -5.30
N THR A 67 -14.55 -14.72 -5.10
CA THR A 67 -14.51 -16.16 -4.81
C THR A 67 -15.11 -16.46 -3.43
N GLN A 68 -14.74 -15.68 -2.40
CA GLN A 68 -15.28 -15.81 -1.05
C GLN A 68 -16.77 -15.48 -0.97
N LYS A 69 -17.20 -14.44 -1.71
CA LYS A 69 -18.61 -14.06 -1.84
C LYS A 69 -19.43 -15.17 -2.50
N ALA A 70 -18.94 -15.75 -3.60
CA ALA A 70 -19.61 -16.87 -4.25
C ALA A 70 -19.70 -18.12 -3.34
N ALA A 71 -18.73 -18.29 -2.45
CA ALA A 71 -18.71 -19.39 -1.48
C ALA A 71 -19.54 -19.11 -0.20
N ASN A 72 -20.17 -17.94 -0.06
CA ASN A 72 -20.84 -17.49 1.18
C ASN A 72 -19.96 -17.64 2.45
N LEU A 73 -18.63 -17.53 2.29
CA LEU A 73 -17.68 -17.63 3.41
C LEU A 73 -17.39 -16.28 4.04
N ALA A 74 -17.79 -15.19 3.39
CA ALA A 74 -17.64 -13.85 3.92
C ALA A 74 -18.72 -13.58 4.98
N ARG A 75 -18.30 -13.08 6.15
CA ARG A 75 -19.21 -12.59 7.19
C ARG A 75 -20.05 -11.44 6.63
N ASP A 76 -21.36 -11.57 6.73
CA ASP A 76 -22.30 -10.54 6.29
C ASP A 76 -22.43 -9.47 7.38
N TYR A 77 -21.64 -8.41 7.22
CA TYR A 77 -21.62 -7.28 8.15
C TYR A 77 -22.95 -6.53 8.22
N GLU A 78 -23.82 -6.63 7.20
CA GLU A 78 -25.16 -6.07 7.31
C GLU A 78 -26.01 -6.83 8.33
N THR A 79 -25.81 -8.15 8.46
CA THR A 79 -26.52 -8.97 9.45
C THR A 79 -25.97 -8.84 10.87
N ASP A 80 -24.76 -8.28 11.04
CA ASP A 80 -24.15 -8.05 12.34
C ASP A 80 -24.63 -6.76 13.03
N ALA A 81 -25.34 -5.89 12.33
CA ALA A 81 -25.93 -4.68 12.90
C ALA A 81 -27.11 -5.02 13.82
N GLU A 82 -27.26 -4.31 14.93
CA GLU A 82 -28.32 -4.55 15.93
C GLU A 82 -29.72 -4.41 15.30
N ASP A 83 -29.88 -3.47 14.37
CA ASP A 83 -31.12 -3.19 13.63
C ASP A 83 -31.12 -3.76 12.20
N ALA A 84 -30.27 -4.74 11.88
CA ALA A 84 -30.15 -5.35 10.55
C ALA A 84 -31.48 -5.83 9.93
N PHE A 85 -32.44 -6.17 10.78
CA PHE A 85 -33.76 -6.70 10.42
C PHE A 85 -34.91 -5.71 10.67
N ALA A 86 -34.62 -4.47 11.09
CA ALA A 86 -35.63 -3.44 11.26
C ALA A 86 -36.11 -2.95 9.89
N GLU A 87 -37.36 -3.28 9.51
CA GLU A 87 -37.96 -2.89 8.23
C GLU A 87 -38.05 -1.35 8.05
N GLU A 88 -38.04 -0.59 9.14
CA GLU A 88 -38.20 0.86 9.13
C GLU A 88 -36.92 1.65 8.78
N GLU A 89 -35.74 1.02 8.83
CA GLU A 89 -34.45 1.68 8.59
C GLU A 89 -33.73 1.28 7.30
N LYS A 90 -34.33 0.41 6.47
CA LYS A 90 -33.75 0.08 5.15
C LYS A 90 -33.89 1.28 4.20
N ILE A 91 -32.82 2.05 4.08
CA ILE A 91 -32.68 3.10 3.07
C ILE A 91 -32.39 2.44 1.72
N TYR A 92 -33.36 2.46 0.81
CA TYR A 92 -33.28 1.90 -0.55
C TYR A 92 -32.77 2.94 -1.58
N GLU A 93 -31.75 3.75 -1.24
CA GLU A 93 -31.13 4.73 -2.15
C GLU A 93 -29.67 4.42 -2.45
#